data_AF-A0A1V0PWB3-F1
#
_entry.id   AF-A0A1V0PWB3-F1
#
_cell.length_a   1.000
_cell.length_b   1.000
_cell.length_c   1.000
_cell.angle_alpha   90.00
_cell.angle_beta   90.00
_cell.angle_gamma   90.00
#
_symmetry.space_group_name_H-M   'P 1'
#
loop_
_entity.id
_entity.type
_entity.pdbx_description
1 polymer ?
#
loop_
_entity_poly.entity_id
_entity_poly.type
_entity_poly.pdbx_seq_one_letter_code
_entity_poly.pdbx_strand_id
1 'polypeptide(L)'
;MNKLFLSLALMLPVAAQAAPISLNEVVNRTTTSAGSLVSDGLYDAFDGAFTIFNYGSLSLSRDIATLEGDVTYRVLDTFTNNTATTITTTVTNYTNLGSDGREYIVEEGVDRATTFEDRRTAYGSPVDEYDPVLTFLYGNNAFSAANISGDVSSNRFDMDIVLTLDPGESIGILYFATLYKDATDRSGDVAAAQAIADAFAADPFTGTGLSAQQIASVANFDANAPAVPLPMSLPLLLAGLGGLAVLRRR
;
A
#
# COMPACT_ATOMS: atom_id res chain seq x y z
N MET A 1 57.60 11.67 -17.32
CA MET A 1 57.22 11.60 -15.89
C MET A 1 55.70 11.69 -15.81
N ASN A 2 55.02 10.54 -15.77
CA ASN A 2 53.55 10.49 -15.65
C ASN A 2 53.14 10.77 -14.21
N LYS A 3 52.37 11.85 -14.00
CA LYS A 3 51.72 12.11 -12.71
C LYS A 3 50.34 11.47 -12.74
N LEU A 4 50.18 10.34 -12.06
CA LEU A 4 48.89 9.73 -11.75
C LEU A 4 48.17 10.67 -10.76
N PHE A 5 47.06 11.28 -11.18
CA PHE A 5 46.12 11.92 -10.25
C PHE A 5 45.14 10.85 -9.77
N LEU A 6 45.32 10.40 -8.54
CA LEU A 6 44.36 9.56 -7.84
C LEU A 6 43.24 10.46 -7.31
N SER A 7 42.11 10.52 -8.01
CA SER A 7 40.90 11.19 -7.52
C SER A 7 40.28 10.32 -6.42
N LEU A 8 40.52 10.70 -5.17
CA LEU A 8 39.84 10.12 -4.01
C LEU A 8 38.36 10.55 -4.07
N ALA A 9 37.49 9.67 -4.59
CA ALA A 9 36.06 9.89 -4.55
C ALA A 9 35.60 9.86 -3.08
N LEU A 10 35.24 11.03 -2.56
CA LEU A 10 34.57 11.16 -1.28
C LEU A 10 33.18 10.53 -1.42
N MET A 11 33.04 9.25 -1.06
CA MET A 11 31.72 8.66 -0.82
C MET A 11 31.15 9.34 0.42
N LEU A 12 30.22 10.27 0.21
CA LEU A 12 29.39 10.76 1.30
C LEU A 12 28.58 9.57 1.81
N PRO A 13 28.53 9.32 3.13
CA PRO A 13 27.66 8.29 3.67
C PRO A 13 26.22 8.68 3.32
N VAL A 14 25.52 7.81 2.59
CA VAL A 14 24.06 7.82 2.55
C VAL A 14 23.64 7.65 4.00
N ALA A 15 22.91 8.62 4.56
CA ALA A 15 22.34 8.46 5.89
C ALA A 15 21.52 7.16 5.86
N ALA A 16 21.84 6.22 6.75
CA ALA A 16 21.09 4.98 6.85
C ALA A 16 19.66 5.36 7.25
N GLN A 17 18.67 4.98 6.43
CA GLN A 17 17.26 5.03 6.81
C GLN A 17 17.12 4.26 8.14
N ALA A 18 16.38 4.82 9.10
CA ALA A 18 16.08 4.07 10.30
C ALA A 18 15.27 2.82 9.93
N ALA A 19 15.48 1.74 10.67
CA ALA A 19 14.66 0.54 10.48
C ALA A 19 13.20 0.88 10.84
N PRO A 20 12.22 0.38 10.07
CA PRO A 20 10.83 0.61 10.41
C PRO A 20 10.48 -0.06 11.74
N ILE A 21 9.50 0.52 12.43
CA ILE A 21 8.84 -0.14 13.54
C ILE A 21 7.97 -1.26 12.96
N SER A 22 8.23 -2.48 13.40
CA SER A 22 7.51 -3.68 13.00
C SER A 22 6.08 -3.67 13.55
N LEU A 23 5.13 -4.21 12.77
CA LEU A 23 3.77 -4.54 13.20
C LEU A 23 3.86 -5.52 14.37
N ASN A 24 3.38 -5.10 15.53
CA ASN A 24 3.22 -5.99 16.69
C ASN A 24 2.23 -7.13 16.40
N GLU A 25 1.29 -6.92 15.47
CA GLU A 25 0.28 -7.89 15.05
C GLU A 25 0.67 -8.57 13.73
N VAL A 26 1.35 -9.71 13.85
CA VAL A 26 1.62 -10.61 12.70
C VAL A 26 0.39 -11.47 12.44
N VAL A 27 -0.15 -11.38 11.23
CA VAL A 27 -1.31 -12.14 10.76
C VAL A 27 -0.84 -13.12 9.71
N ASN A 28 -1.34 -14.36 9.76
CA ASN A 28 -1.22 -15.34 8.70
C ASN A 28 -2.41 -16.31 8.80
N ARG A 29 -3.50 -16.01 8.09
CA ARG A 29 -4.75 -16.77 8.22
C ARG A 29 -5.60 -16.70 6.96
N THR A 30 -6.32 -17.79 6.73
CA THR A 30 -7.41 -17.86 5.75
C THR A 30 -8.74 -18.01 6.50
N THR A 31 -9.78 -17.28 6.07
CA THR A 31 -11.10 -17.28 6.69
C THR A 31 -12.21 -17.08 5.65
N THR A 32 -13.44 -17.40 6.02
CA THR A 32 -14.64 -17.02 5.25
C THR A 32 -15.41 -15.88 5.90
N SER A 33 -14.89 -15.32 7.00
CA SER A 33 -15.49 -14.18 7.69
C SER A 33 -15.17 -12.87 6.97
N ALA A 34 -16.17 -12.00 6.90
CA ALA A 34 -16.03 -10.64 6.40
C ALA A 34 -15.54 -9.65 7.48
N GLY A 35 -15.58 -10.04 8.76
CA GLY A 35 -15.18 -9.20 9.90
C GLY A 35 -13.67 -8.90 9.95
N SER A 36 -13.29 -7.96 10.82
CA SER A 36 -11.90 -7.55 10.95
C SER A 36 -10.97 -8.70 11.34
N LEU A 37 -9.86 -8.80 10.62
CA LEU A 37 -8.78 -9.76 10.88
C LEU A 37 -7.53 -9.10 11.43
N VAL A 38 -7.52 -7.77 11.46
CA VAL A 38 -6.49 -6.93 12.07
C VAL A 38 -7.14 -6.24 13.26
N SER A 39 -6.60 -6.46 14.45
CA SER A 39 -7.15 -5.95 15.71
C SER A 39 -6.78 -4.50 15.95
N ASP A 40 -5.57 -4.10 15.61
CA ASP A 40 -5.04 -2.76 15.91
C ASP A 40 -4.54 -2.10 14.62
N GLY A 41 -3.66 -2.78 13.89
CA GLY A 41 -2.78 -2.12 12.93
C GLY A 41 -1.76 -1.26 13.69
N LEU A 42 -0.51 -1.22 13.24
CA LEU A 42 0.60 -0.54 13.95
C LEU A 42 0.16 0.82 14.55
N TYR A 43 0.17 0.94 15.89
CA TYR A 43 -0.29 2.13 16.63
C TYR A 43 -1.72 2.56 16.28
N ASP A 44 -2.73 1.70 16.52
CA ASP A 44 -4.16 2.03 16.36
C ASP A 44 -4.61 2.39 14.94
N ALA A 45 -3.76 2.14 13.95
CA ALA A 45 -3.99 2.60 12.58
C ALA A 45 -5.29 2.06 11.97
N PHE A 46 -5.79 0.91 12.42
CA PHE A 46 -7.01 0.31 11.91
C PHE A 46 -8.11 0.12 12.97
N ASP A 47 -7.87 0.35 14.28
CA ASP A 47 -8.85 0.26 15.38
C ASP A 47 -9.90 -0.87 15.20
N GLY A 48 -9.41 -2.09 14.93
CA GLY A 48 -10.25 -3.27 14.75
C GLY A 48 -11.19 -3.24 13.54
N ALA A 49 -10.97 -2.37 12.58
CA ALA A 49 -11.82 -2.16 11.41
C ALA A 49 -11.03 -2.38 10.12
N PHE A 50 -11.07 -3.63 9.64
CA PHE A 50 -10.50 -4.07 8.38
C PHE A 50 -11.45 -5.10 7.72
N THR A 51 -12.57 -4.63 7.19
CA THR A 51 -13.82 -5.43 7.04
C THR A 51 -14.38 -5.36 5.62
N ILE A 52 -15.05 -6.42 5.17
CA ILE A 52 -15.78 -6.46 3.89
C ILE A 52 -17.28 -6.26 4.12
N PHE A 53 -17.90 -5.43 3.28
CA PHE A 53 -19.33 -5.18 3.23
C PHE A 53 -19.88 -5.35 1.80
N ASN A 54 -21.21 -5.38 1.68
CA ASN A 54 -21.93 -5.26 0.40
C ASN A 54 -21.67 -6.35 -0.66
N TYR A 55 -21.14 -7.52 -0.27
CA TYR A 55 -20.88 -8.64 -1.18
C TYR A 55 -22.11 -9.51 -1.50
N GLY A 56 -23.29 -9.14 -1.01
CA GLY A 56 -24.57 -9.73 -1.41
C GLY A 56 -24.64 -11.24 -1.21
N SER A 57 -24.99 -11.97 -2.27
CA SER A 57 -25.07 -13.44 -2.27
C SER A 57 -23.76 -14.14 -2.66
N LEU A 58 -22.67 -13.40 -2.85
CA LEU A 58 -21.35 -13.99 -3.07
C LEU A 58 -20.88 -14.67 -1.78
N SER A 59 -20.09 -15.73 -1.91
CA SER A 59 -19.28 -16.21 -0.79
C SER A 59 -17.92 -15.54 -0.82
N LEU A 60 -17.34 -15.30 0.36
CA LEU A 60 -16.00 -14.75 0.54
C LEU A 60 -15.06 -15.81 1.11
N SER A 61 -13.84 -15.87 0.56
CA SER A 61 -12.68 -16.46 1.21
C SER A 61 -11.57 -15.40 1.23
N ARG A 62 -11.10 -15.03 2.42
CA ARG A 62 -10.06 -14.04 2.65
C ARG A 62 -8.78 -14.73 3.13
N ASP A 63 -7.68 -14.51 2.43
CA ASP A 63 -6.33 -14.93 2.83
C ASP A 63 -5.49 -13.68 3.14
N ILE A 64 -5.00 -13.56 4.37
CA ILE A 64 -4.22 -12.40 4.84
C ILE A 64 -2.91 -12.86 5.47
N ALA A 65 -1.81 -12.20 5.10
CA ALA A 65 -0.53 -12.37 5.75
C ALA A 65 0.24 -11.05 5.91
N THR A 66 1.06 -10.96 6.95
CA THR A 66 2.05 -9.87 7.10
C THR A 66 3.34 -10.21 6.33
N LEU A 67 3.90 -9.24 5.61
CA LEU A 67 5.08 -9.33 4.74
C LEU A 67 6.13 -8.22 5.06
N GLU A 68 7.27 -8.26 4.35
CA GLU A 68 8.31 -7.20 4.28
C GLU A 68 8.85 -6.75 5.64
N GLY A 69 9.36 -7.67 6.45
CA GLY A 69 9.86 -7.32 7.79
C GLY A 69 8.75 -6.83 8.73
N ASP A 70 7.53 -7.32 8.50
CA ASP A 70 6.33 -7.08 9.28
C ASP A 70 5.80 -5.65 9.19
N VAL A 71 5.74 -5.02 8.02
CA VAL A 71 5.11 -3.68 7.85
C VAL A 71 3.99 -3.63 6.81
N THR A 72 3.75 -4.72 6.10
CA THR A 72 2.73 -4.76 5.06
C THR A 72 1.77 -5.92 5.27
N TYR A 73 0.47 -5.67 5.26
CA TYR A 73 -0.53 -6.71 5.11
C TYR A 73 -0.78 -6.97 3.62
N ARG A 74 -0.59 -8.21 3.19
CA ARG A 74 -1.08 -8.72 1.89
C ARG A 74 -2.40 -9.40 2.12
N VAL A 75 -3.41 -9.03 1.34
CA VAL A 75 -4.75 -9.58 1.46
C VAL A 75 -5.28 -10.01 0.10
N LEU A 76 -5.71 -11.26 0.01
CA LEU A 76 -6.39 -11.83 -1.15
C LEU A 76 -7.82 -12.18 -0.76
N ASP A 77 -8.77 -11.41 -1.27
CA ASP A 77 -10.20 -11.69 -1.14
C ASP A 77 -10.69 -12.40 -2.40
N THR A 78 -11.20 -13.64 -2.23
CA THR A 78 -11.80 -14.42 -3.30
C THR A 78 -13.31 -14.43 -3.15
N PHE A 79 -14.00 -13.91 -4.16
CA PHE A 79 -15.46 -13.89 -4.23
C PHE A 79 -15.94 -14.95 -5.20
N THR A 80 -16.95 -15.73 -4.81
CA THR A 80 -17.54 -16.78 -5.64
C THR A 80 -19.05 -16.62 -5.76
N ASN A 81 -19.57 -16.73 -6.99
CA ASN A 81 -21.00 -16.81 -7.23
C ASN A 81 -21.48 -18.27 -7.20
N ASN A 82 -22.06 -18.69 -6.09
CA ASN A 82 -22.62 -20.04 -5.93
C ASN A 82 -24.10 -20.14 -6.35
N THR A 83 -24.66 -19.08 -6.94
CA THR A 83 -26.07 -19.05 -7.37
C THR A 83 -26.22 -19.53 -8.81
N ALA A 84 -27.46 -19.61 -9.30
CA ALA A 84 -27.77 -19.99 -10.68
C ALA A 84 -27.94 -18.79 -11.63
N THR A 85 -27.69 -17.57 -11.15
CA THR A 85 -27.83 -16.32 -11.92
C THR A 85 -26.58 -15.46 -11.83
N THR A 86 -26.29 -14.67 -12.86
CA THR A 86 -25.23 -13.65 -12.80
C THR A 86 -25.50 -12.67 -11.65
N ILE A 87 -24.47 -12.36 -10.87
CA ILE A 87 -24.52 -11.36 -9.81
C ILE A 87 -23.70 -10.16 -10.27
N THR A 88 -24.29 -8.96 -10.21
CA THR A 88 -23.59 -7.68 -10.32
C THR A 88 -23.76 -6.92 -9.01
N THR A 89 -22.65 -6.57 -8.34
CA THR A 89 -22.67 -5.88 -7.05
C THR A 89 -21.42 -5.01 -6.88
N THR A 90 -21.46 -4.08 -5.94
CA THR A 90 -20.28 -3.36 -5.46
C THR A 90 -19.94 -3.87 -4.07
N VAL A 91 -18.75 -4.45 -3.94
CA VAL A 91 -18.18 -4.88 -2.65
C VAL A 91 -17.37 -3.73 -2.09
N THR A 92 -17.47 -3.47 -0.79
CA THR A 92 -16.67 -2.43 -0.13
C THR A 92 -15.74 -3.08 0.87
N ASN A 93 -14.44 -2.79 0.76
CA ASN A 93 -13.52 -2.96 1.87
C ASN A 93 -13.43 -1.67 2.66
N TYR A 94 -13.76 -1.74 3.94
CA TYR A 94 -13.71 -0.63 4.88
C TYR A 94 -12.51 -0.82 5.81
N THR A 95 -11.69 0.21 5.89
CA THR A 95 -10.60 0.32 6.85
C THR A 95 -10.75 1.61 7.65
N ASN A 96 -10.70 1.53 8.98
CA ASN A 96 -10.54 2.73 9.82
C ASN A 96 -9.08 3.19 9.68
N LEU A 97 -8.79 4.48 9.76
CA LEU A 97 -7.42 5.00 9.62
C LEU A 97 -6.79 5.40 10.96
N GLY A 98 -7.45 5.09 12.08
CA GLY A 98 -6.92 5.31 13.45
C GLY A 98 -6.91 6.78 13.87
N SER A 99 -7.11 7.68 12.92
CA SER A 99 -6.99 9.11 13.08
C SER A 99 -8.24 9.68 13.78
N ASP A 100 -8.08 10.65 14.68
CA ASP A 100 -9.22 11.36 15.29
C ASP A 100 -10.00 12.27 14.30
N GLY A 101 -9.91 11.98 12.99
CA GLY A 101 -10.31 12.78 11.85
C GLY A 101 -9.31 13.89 11.58
N ARG A 102 -8.64 13.84 10.41
CA ARG A 102 -7.75 14.86 9.78
C ARG A 102 -6.71 14.16 8.90
N GLU A 103 -7.15 13.35 7.96
CA GLU A 103 -6.27 12.65 7.04
C GLU A 103 -5.57 13.65 6.14
N TYR A 104 -4.24 13.64 6.14
CA TYR A 104 -3.48 14.27 5.08
C TYR A 104 -3.34 13.27 3.93
N ILE A 105 -4.03 13.56 2.83
CA ILE A 105 -3.94 12.77 1.61
C ILE A 105 -2.69 13.19 0.86
N VAL A 106 -1.69 12.31 0.80
CA VAL A 106 -0.47 12.49 -0.01
C VAL A 106 -0.78 12.21 -1.47
N GLU A 107 -1.48 11.11 -1.71
CA GLU A 107 -1.85 10.60 -3.03
C GLU A 107 -3.18 9.84 -2.92
N GLU A 108 -4.02 9.98 -3.92
CA GLU A 108 -5.22 9.18 -4.11
C GLU A 108 -5.44 8.99 -5.61
N GLY A 109 -5.51 7.74 -6.04
CA GLY A 109 -5.46 7.37 -7.45
C GLY A 109 -6.28 6.13 -7.79
N VAL A 110 -6.11 5.64 -9.01
CA VAL A 110 -6.88 4.49 -9.53
C VAL A 110 -6.38 3.13 -9.03
N ASP A 111 -5.18 3.10 -8.46
CA ASP A 111 -4.44 1.90 -8.08
C ASP A 111 -3.83 1.99 -6.68
N ARG A 112 -3.68 3.20 -6.15
CA ARG A 112 -3.08 3.46 -4.84
C ARG A 112 -3.68 4.68 -4.14
N ALA A 113 -3.65 4.63 -2.81
CA ALA A 113 -3.83 5.79 -1.94
C ALA A 113 -2.75 5.81 -0.84
N THR A 114 -2.23 6.99 -0.51
CA THR A 114 -1.27 7.21 0.58
C THR A 114 -1.76 8.33 1.48
N THR A 115 -1.86 8.05 2.77
CA THR A 115 -2.42 8.94 3.78
C THR A 115 -1.74 8.79 5.13
N PHE A 116 -1.91 9.78 6.01
CA PHE A 116 -1.51 9.72 7.41
C PHE A 116 -2.32 10.73 8.24
N GLU A 117 -2.29 10.59 9.57
CA GLU A 117 -2.90 11.57 10.48
C GLU A 117 -2.18 12.94 10.45
N ASP A 118 -2.93 14.01 10.14
CA ASP A 118 -2.50 15.41 10.26
C ASP A 118 -2.83 15.98 11.64
N ARG A 119 -1.97 15.71 12.62
CA ARG A 119 -1.99 16.42 13.91
C ARG A 119 -1.26 17.75 13.85
N ARG A 120 -1.57 18.66 12.91
CA ARG A 120 -0.99 20.03 12.85
C ARG A 120 0.54 20.07 13.00
N THR A 121 1.21 19.02 12.59
CA THR A 121 2.64 18.86 12.79
C THR A 121 3.27 18.96 11.42
N ALA A 122 4.12 19.98 11.29
CA ALA A 122 4.68 20.34 10.01
C ALA A 122 5.47 19.16 9.45
N TYR A 123 5.48 19.03 8.13
CA TYR A 123 6.38 18.14 7.43
C TYR A 123 7.82 18.29 7.99
N GLY A 124 8.36 17.22 8.58
CA GLY A 124 9.65 17.23 9.30
C GLY A 124 9.57 17.33 10.84
N SER A 125 8.39 17.18 11.46
CA SER A 125 8.23 17.07 12.93
C SER A 125 8.63 15.69 13.50
N PRO A 126 9.00 15.60 14.80
CA PRO A 126 9.38 14.34 15.46
C PRO A 126 8.24 13.32 15.48
N VAL A 127 8.60 12.03 15.37
CA VAL A 127 7.74 10.87 15.08
C VAL A 127 6.77 10.47 16.20
N ASP A 128 7.04 10.87 17.45
CA ASP A 128 6.52 10.18 18.64
C ASP A 128 5.00 10.32 18.88
N GLU A 129 4.28 11.18 18.16
CA GLU A 129 2.89 11.57 18.49
C GLU A 129 1.82 11.23 17.44
N TYR A 130 2.15 10.49 16.37
CA TYR A 130 1.24 10.26 15.24
C TYR A 130 1.17 8.80 14.79
N ASP A 131 0.08 8.45 14.12
CA ASP A 131 -0.12 7.16 13.45
C ASP A 131 0.91 6.92 12.31
N PRO A 132 1.13 5.65 11.88
CA PRO A 132 2.00 5.36 10.75
C PRO A 132 1.49 6.00 9.46
N VAL A 133 2.40 6.15 8.49
CA VAL A 133 2.00 6.40 7.11
C VAL A 133 1.36 5.14 6.54
N LEU A 134 0.20 5.30 5.93
CA LEU A 134 -0.58 4.25 5.31
C LEU A 134 -0.49 4.37 3.81
N THR A 135 -0.08 3.30 3.14
CA THR A 135 -0.15 3.19 1.68
C THR A 135 -0.93 1.93 1.30
N PHE A 136 -2.05 2.11 0.61
CA PHE A 136 -2.89 1.05 0.09
C PHE A 136 -2.62 0.89 -1.40
N LEU A 137 -2.17 -0.28 -1.84
CA LEU A 137 -2.01 -0.64 -3.26
C LEU A 137 -3.05 -1.71 -3.62
N TYR A 138 -3.92 -1.40 -4.57
CA TYR A 138 -5.09 -2.24 -4.91
C TYR A 138 -5.24 -2.52 -6.41
N GLY A 139 -4.21 -2.25 -7.20
CA GLY A 139 -4.12 -2.78 -8.56
C GLY A 139 -2.97 -2.19 -9.35
N ASN A 140 -2.84 -2.59 -10.63
CA ASN A 140 -1.92 -1.96 -11.57
C ASN A 140 -2.34 -2.16 -13.05
N ASN A 141 -3.60 -2.57 -13.31
CA ASN A 141 -4.04 -3.04 -14.61
C ASN A 141 -5.38 -2.44 -15.03
N ALA A 142 -5.86 -2.81 -16.23
CA ALA A 142 -7.10 -2.29 -16.77
C ALA A 142 -8.35 -2.73 -15.98
N PHE A 143 -8.30 -3.88 -15.30
CA PHE A 143 -9.40 -4.33 -14.45
C PHE A 143 -9.53 -3.43 -13.23
N SER A 144 -8.43 -3.17 -12.50
CA SER A 144 -8.45 -2.28 -11.34
C SER A 144 -8.90 -0.88 -11.73
N ALA A 145 -8.33 -0.30 -12.80
CA ALA A 145 -8.70 1.03 -13.27
C ALA A 145 -10.19 1.19 -13.65
N ALA A 146 -10.87 0.10 -14.03
CA ALA A 146 -12.26 0.14 -14.45
C ALA A 146 -13.25 -0.26 -13.34
N ASN A 147 -12.81 -1.04 -12.34
CA ASN A 147 -13.71 -1.69 -11.39
C ASN A 147 -13.38 -1.40 -9.92
N ILE A 148 -12.26 -0.76 -9.62
CA ILE A 148 -11.85 -0.47 -8.25
C ILE A 148 -11.66 1.04 -8.07
N SER A 149 -12.20 1.57 -6.97
CA SER A 149 -11.97 2.94 -6.52
C SER A 149 -11.63 2.95 -5.04
N GLY A 150 -10.51 3.57 -4.68
CA GLY A 150 -10.17 3.90 -3.30
C GLY A 150 -10.55 5.35 -2.98
N ASP A 151 -11.11 5.56 -1.79
CA ASP A 151 -11.48 6.88 -1.26
C ASP A 151 -10.98 7.00 0.20
N VAL A 152 -10.11 7.98 0.44
CA VAL A 152 -9.68 8.39 1.76
C VAL A 152 -10.60 9.51 2.23
N SER A 153 -11.32 9.25 3.31
CA SER A 153 -12.17 10.24 3.96
C SER A 153 -11.91 10.28 5.46
N SER A 154 -12.62 11.15 6.18
CA SER A 154 -12.36 11.39 7.60
C SER A 154 -12.43 10.09 8.40
N ASN A 155 -11.30 9.69 8.97
CA ASN A 155 -11.06 8.47 9.73
C ASN A 155 -11.28 7.13 8.98
N ARG A 156 -11.23 7.11 7.64
CA ARG A 156 -11.46 5.87 6.91
C ARG A 156 -10.88 5.85 5.51
N PHE A 157 -10.58 4.64 5.06
CA PHE A 157 -10.34 4.30 3.66
C PHE A 157 -11.39 3.27 3.22
N ASP A 158 -12.12 3.62 2.17
CA ASP A 158 -13.08 2.75 1.50
C ASP A 158 -12.51 2.32 0.14
N MET A 159 -12.39 1.01 -0.10
CA MET A 159 -12.09 0.44 -1.41
C MET A 159 -13.34 -0.24 -1.97
N ASP A 160 -13.98 0.41 -2.93
CA ASP A 160 -15.15 -0.11 -3.63
C ASP A 160 -14.73 -0.90 -4.88
N ILE A 161 -15.31 -2.09 -5.03
CA ILE A 161 -14.99 -3.05 -6.10
C ILE A 161 -16.28 -3.45 -6.80
N VAL A 162 -16.44 -3.07 -8.07
CA VAL A 162 -17.55 -3.50 -8.91
C VAL A 162 -17.26 -4.91 -9.45
N LEU A 163 -18.11 -5.86 -9.10
CA LEU A 163 -18.01 -7.25 -9.54
C LEU A 163 -19.22 -7.65 -10.38
N THR A 164 -18.97 -8.36 -11.47
CA THR A 164 -19.98 -9.10 -12.22
C THR A 164 -19.48 -10.53 -12.42
N LEU A 165 -20.21 -11.51 -11.88
CA LEU A 165 -19.81 -12.92 -11.88
C LEU A 165 -20.95 -13.80 -12.35
N ASP A 166 -20.70 -14.64 -13.34
CA ASP A 166 -21.63 -15.67 -13.80
C ASP A 166 -21.72 -16.84 -12.80
N PRO A 167 -22.76 -17.70 -12.91
CA PRO A 167 -22.91 -18.86 -12.05
C PRO A 167 -21.65 -19.75 -12.02
N GLY A 168 -21.12 -19.99 -10.82
CA GLY A 168 -19.92 -20.80 -10.58
C GLY A 168 -18.59 -20.08 -10.75
N GLU A 169 -18.58 -18.81 -11.15
CA GLU A 169 -17.34 -18.05 -11.30
C GLU A 169 -16.77 -17.60 -9.95
N SER A 170 -15.44 -17.50 -9.91
CA SER A 170 -14.70 -16.93 -8.79
C SER A 170 -13.69 -15.91 -9.28
N ILE A 171 -13.49 -14.86 -8.49
CA ILE A 171 -12.51 -13.80 -8.77
C ILE A 171 -11.72 -13.47 -7.51
N GLY A 172 -10.42 -13.32 -7.64
CA GLY A 172 -9.52 -12.88 -6.59
C GLY A 172 -9.19 -11.39 -6.73
N ILE A 173 -9.29 -10.66 -5.63
CA ILE A 173 -8.87 -9.28 -5.50
C ILE A 173 -7.73 -9.25 -4.48
N LEU A 174 -6.54 -8.91 -4.96
CA LEU A 174 -5.35 -8.75 -4.13
C LEU A 174 -5.22 -7.28 -3.73
N TYR A 175 -4.74 -6.97 -2.54
CA TYR A 175 -4.29 -5.62 -2.21
C TYR A 175 -3.28 -5.68 -1.07
N PHE A 176 -2.54 -4.59 -0.93
CA PHE A 176 -1.50 -4.43 0.07
C PHE A 176 -1.82 -3.18 0.89
N ALA A 177 -1.69 -3.29 2.22
CA ALA A 177 -1.74 -2.17 3.12
C ALA A 177 -0.40 -2.09 3.85
N THR A 178 0.41 -1.10 3.51
CA THR A 178 1.71 -0.84 4.13
C THR A 178 1.56 0.22 5.22
N LEU A 179 2.00 -0.12 6.43
CA LEU A 179 1.99 0.73 7.62
C LEU A 179 3.43 1.05 7.97
N TYR A 180 3.94 2.20 7.54
CA TYR A 180 5.33 2.57 7.72
C TYR A 180 5.48 3.68 8.77
N LYS A 181 6.37 3.43 9.73
CA LYS A 181 6.80 4.42 10.71
C LYS A 181 8.23 4.09 11.11
N ASP A 182 9.15 5.00 10.93
CA ASP A 182 10.50 4.96 11.51
C ASP A 182 10.66 6.05 12.57
N ALA A 183 11.81 6.10 13.27
CA ALA A 183 12.04 7.05 14.38
C ALA A 183 12.61 8.41 13.94
N THR A 184 12.67 8.71 12.63
CA THR A 184 13.36 9.88 12.09
C THR A 184 12.41 11.00 11.70
N ASP A 185 11.68 10.86 10.59
CA ASP A 185 10.81 11.89 10.07
C ASP A 185 9.71 11.33 9.16
N ARG A 186 8.58 12.06 9.12
CA ARG A 186 7.39 11.71 8.34
C ARG A 186 7.64 11.62 6.82
N SER A 187 8.59 12.39 6.30
CA SER A 187 8.83 12.44 4.86
C SER A 187 9.56 11.21 4.34
N GLY A 188 10.50 10.71 5.14
CA GLY A 188 11.16 9.43 4.96
C GLY A 188 10.14 8.29 5.01
N ASP A 189 9.21 8.33 5.96
CA ASP A 189 8.14 7.33 6.07
C ASP A 189 7.25 7.27 4.81
N VAL A 190 6.82 8.44 4.30
CA VAL A 190 6.03 8.51 3.06
C VAL A 190 6.80 7.92 1.89
N ALA A 191 8.06 8.34 1.70
CA ALA A 191 8.89 7.85 0.60
C ALA A 191 9.13 6.34 0.70
N ALA A 192 9.35 5.82 1.91
CA ALA A 192 9.57 4.39 2.15
C ALA A 192 8.29 3.57 1.91
N ALA A 193 7.13 4.03 2.42
CA ALA A 193 5.85 3.37 2.19
C ALA A 193 5.48 3.32 0.70
N GLN A 194 5.68 4.43 -0.02
CA GLN A 194 5.46 4.47 -1.46
C GLN A 194 6.43 3.56 -2.23
N ALA A 195 7.72 3.53 -1.84
CA ALA A 195 8.70 2.64 -2.47
C ALA A 195 8.38 1.16 -2.29
N ILE A 196 7.86 0.75 -1.13
CA ILE A 196 7.36 -0.62 -0.90
C ILE A 196 6.17 -0.91 -1.82
N ALA A 197 5.21 0.02 -1.93
CA ALA A 197 4.08 -0.12 -2.83
C ALA A 197 4.52 -0.18 -4.31
N ASP A 198 5.49 0.62 -4.73
CA ASP A 198 6.04 0.57 -6.09
C ASP A 198 6.70 -0.79 -6.39
N ALA A 199 7.40 -1.37 -5.41
CA ALA A 199 7.98 -2.70 -5.54
C ALA A 199 6.91 -3.77 -5.74
N PHE A 200 5.82 -3.73 -4.96
CA PHE A 200 4.68 -4.64 -5.16
C PHE A 200 3.90 -4.35 -6.45
N ALA A 201 3.82 -3.10 -6.90
CA ALA A 201 3.19 -2.79 -8.18
C ALA A 201 3.98 -3.37 -9.36
N ALA A 202 5.31 -3.43 -9.24
CA ALA A 202 6.20 -4.01 -10.25
C ALA A 202 6.29 -5.55 -10.17
N ASP A 203 6.24 -6.12 -8.97
CA ASP A 203 6.27 -7.57 -8.73
C ASP A 203 5.27 -7.98 -7.63
N PRO A 204 3.97 -8.08 -7.97
CA PRO A 204 2.91 -8.26 -6.98
C PRO A 204 2.85 -9.65 -6.35
N PHE A 205 3.64 -10.61 -6.83
CA PHE A 205 3.49 -12.02 -6.43
C PHE A 205 4.73 -12.59 -5.75
N THR A 206 5.93 -12.11 -6.07
CA THR A 206 7.15 -12.59 -5.44
C THR A 206 7.16 -12.28 -3.93
N GLY A 207 7.60 -13.25 -3.13
CA GLY A 207 7.69 -13.08 -1.67
C GLY A 207 6.35 -13.07 -0.92
N THR A 208 5.21 -13.08 -1.62
CA THR A 208 3.89 -13.07 -0.97
C THR A 208 3.52 -14.42 -0.35
N GLY A 209 4.05 -15.53 -0.87
CA GLY A 209 3.65 -16.87 -0.44
C GLY A 209 2.28 -17.33 -0.98
N LEU A 210 1.69 -16.62 -1.95
CA LEU A 210 0.55 -17.13 -2.71
C LEU A 210 0.92 -18.38 -3.51
N SER A 211 0.01 -19.34 -3.56
CA SER A 211 0.10 -20.46 -4.51
C SER A 211 -0.15 -20.01 -5.95
N ALA A 212 0.30 -20.81 -6.93
CA ALA A 212 0.06 -20.52 -8.34
C ALA A 212 -1.44 -20.41 -8.68
N GLN A 213 -2.28 -21.22 -8.02
CA GLN A 213 -3.74 -21.19 -8.19
C GLN A 213 -4.34 -19.89 -7.68
N GLN A 214 -3.87 -19.39 -6.53
CA GLN A 214 -4.31 -18.09 -6.00
C GLN A 214 -3.85 -16.94 -6.90
N ILE A 215 -2.61 -16.97 -7.38
CA ILE A 215 -2.10 -15.96 -8.31
C ILE A 215 -2.96 -15.94 -9.59
N ALA A 216 -3.30 -17.12 -10.13
CA ALA A 216 -4.13 -17.23 -11.32
C ALA A 216 -5.57 -16.72 -11.15
N SER A 217 -6.08 -16.59 -9.92
CA SER A 217 -7.40 -16.01 -9.67
C SER A 217 -7.37 -14.49 -9.49
N VAL A 218 -6.20 -13.88 -9.31
CA VAL A 218 -6.07 -12.42 -9.11
C VAL A 218 -6.42 -11.67 -10.40
N ALA A 219 -7.42 -10.78 -10.34
CA ALA A 219 -7.88 -10.04 -11.50
C ALA A 219 -7.26 -8.64 -11.64
N ASN A 220 -6.84 -8.03 -10.53
CA ASN A 220 -6.52 -6.61 -10.46
C ASN A 220 -5.01 -6.27 -10.56
N PHE A 221 -4.16 -7.29 -10.69
CA PHE A 221 -2.73 -7.15 -10.93
C PHE A 221 -2.26 -7.92 -12.16
N ASP A 222 -1.30 -7.35 -12.90
CA ASP A 222 -0.53 -8.01 -13.93
C ASP A 222 0.97 -7.89 -13.59
N ALA A 223 1.67 -9.03 -13.53
CA ALA A 223 3.12 -9.07 -13.28
C ALA A 223 3.95 -8.50 -14.45
N ASN A 224 3.33 -8.27 -15.62
CA ASN A 224 3.95 -7.65 -16.79
C ASN A 224 3.39 -6.26 -17.08
N ALA A 225 2.62 -5.66 -16.15
CA ALA A 225 2.16 -4.29 -16.32
C ALA A 225 3.38 -3.35 -16.47
N PRO A 226 3.37 -2.39 -17.41
CA PRO A 226 4.39 -1.36 -17.44
C PRO A 226 4.34 -0.59 -16.12
N ALA A 227 5.50 -0.40 -15.48
CA ALA A 227 5.60 0.35 -14.23
C ALA A 227 4.87 1.70 -14.36
N VAL A 228 3.96 1.98 -13.43
CA VAL A 228 3.27 3.28 -13.37
C VAL A 228 4.35 4.34 -13.18
N PRO A 229 4.47 5.33 -14.09
CA PRO A 229 5.50 6.34 -13.96
C PRO A 229 5.29 7.10 -12.65
N LEU A 230 6.31 7.10 -11.80
CA LEU A 230 6.33 8.01 -10.64
C LEU A 230 6.02 9.43 -11.13
N PRO A 231 5.19 10.20 -10.40
CA PRO A 231 5.01 11.61 -10.72
C PRO A 231 6.39 12.26 -10.86
N MET A 232 6.62 12.96 -11.97
CA MET A 232 7.93 13.51 -12.37
C MET A 232 8.55 14.51 -11.36
N SER A 233 7.92 14.72 -10.21
CA SER A 233 8.43 15.52 -9.10
C SER A 233 9.66 14.91 -8.43
N LEU A 234 9.80 13.58 -8.34
CA LEU A 234 10.95 12.95 -7.67
C LEU A 234 12.30 13.13 -8.41
N PRO A 235 12.38 12.89 -9.74
CA PRO A 235 13.60 13.16 -10.50
C PRO A 235 13.95 14.65 -10.53
N LEU A 236 12.95 15.54 -10.55
CA LEU A 236 13.16 16.99 -10.52
C LEU A 236 13.62 17.49 -9.15
N LEU A 237 13.18 16.88 -8.05
CA LEU A 237 13.70 17.16 -6.71
C LEU A 237 15.18 16.75 -6.60
N LEU A 238 15.52 15.55 -7.07
CA LEU A 238 16.90 15.05 -7.10
C LEU A 238 17.81 15.91 -8.02
N ALA A 239 17.31 16.32 -9.19
CA ALA A 239 18.02 17.21 -10.09
C ALA A 239 18.16 18.65 -9.54
N GLY A 240 17.13 19.14 -8.84
CA GLY A 240 17.12 20.46 -8.20
C GLY A 240 18.11 20.57 -7.04
N LEU A 241 18.18 19.52 -6.21
CA LEU A 241 19.15 19.44 -5.10
C LEU A 241 20.59 19.28 -5.62
N GLY A 242 20.80 18.51 -6.70
CA GLY A 242 22.09 18.41 -7.38
C GLY A 242 22.56 19.73 -8.01
N GLY A 243 21.64 20.48 -8.63
CA GLY A 243 21.92 21.79 -9.23
C GLY A 243 22.33 22.84 -8.19
N LEU A 244 21.66 22.88 -7.03
CA LEU A 244 21.99 23.79 -5.94
C LEU A 244 23.34 23.48 -5.28
N ALA A 245 23.72 22.20 -5.18
CA ALA A 245 25.02 21.79 -4.65
C ALA A 245 26.18 22.18 -5.59
N VAL A 246 25.96 22.20 -6.91
CA VAL A 246 26.96 22.62 -7.91
C VAL A 246 27.10 24.14 -7.96
N LEU A 247 26.01 24.90 -7.76
CA LEU A 247 26.05 26.37 -7.71
C LEU A 247 26.72 26.91 -6.45
N ARG A 248 26.72 26.16 -5.34
CA ARG A 248 27.38 26.57 -4.09
C ARG A 248 28.90 26.27 -4.04
N ARG A 249 29.44 25.58 -5.06
CA ARG A 249 30.86 25.22 -5.19
C ARG A 249 31.60 26.01 -6.29
N ARG A 250 31.01 27.05 -6.85
CA ARG A 250 31.66 28.00 -7.75
C ARG A 250 31.87 29.34 -7.08
#